data_AF-L9X7W8-F1
#
_entry.id   AF-L9X7W8-F1
#
_cell.length_a   1.000
_cell.length_b   1.000
_cell.length_c   1.000
_cell.angle_alpha   90.00
_cell.angle_beta   90.00
_cell.angle_gamma   90.00
#
_symmetry.space_group_name_H-M   'P 1'
#
loop_
_entity.id
_entity.type
_entity.pdbx_description
1 polymer ?
#
loop_
_entity_poly.entity_id
_entity_poly.type
_entity_poly.pdbx_seq_one_letter_code
_entity_poly.pdbx_strand_id
1 'polypeptide(L)'
;MFDVQRAAIEGSQQLVERSFATRGTVSRMALTGVKSQESLQRQQLELAQAMAHGTVGTMTAMVPGGNQDPIQEGIDESFGQLKTTHAEFYDVLERELERDVESVDELSAEFTDAMETSTDRLLESSRELEGQTVENVGELASQLRDQLERTRELQDELETQLEHRTEDVEKLLETQADQIDAIQEQLEERAEQARDAGATSIPIDSDRALEGIDGIGTTTSERLSEAGITSVDDLTETDPETVAEAAEVSTSQAREWIDQAEA
;
A
#
# COMPACT_ATOMS: atom_id res chain seq x y z
N MET A 1 -15.63 -11.21 -3.88
CA MET A 1 -16.00 -9.84 -4.31
C MET A 1 -15.96 -9.76 -5.83
N PHE A 2 -14.90 -10.23 -6.48
CA PHE A 2 -14.80 -10.37 -7.94
C PHE A 2 -15.91 -11.25 -8.57
N ASP A 3 -16.32 -12.34 -7.91
CA ASP A 3 -17.44 -13.17 -8.41
C ASP A 3 -18.78 -12.43 -8.48
N VAL A 4 -19.05 -11.54 -7.51
CA VAL A 4 -20.29 -10.74 -7.49
C VAL A 4 -20.29 -9.72 -8.63
N GLN A 5 -19.12 -9.13 -8.92
CA GLN A 5 -18.96 -8.21 -10.05
C GLN A 5 -19.15 -8.92 -11.38
N ARG A 6 -18.60 -10.14 -11.54
CA ARG A 6 -18.81 -10.94 -12.75
C ARG A 6 -20.27 -11.30 -12.96
N ALA A 7 -20.95 -11.80 -11.92
CA ALA A 7 -22.36 -12.16 -12.01
C ALA A 7 -23.27 -10.96 -12.38
N ALA A 8 -22.92 -9.76 -11.90
CA ALA A 8 -23.65 -8.54 -12.25
C ALA A 8 -23.46 -8.15 -13.74
N ILE A 9 -22.23 -8.29 -14.26
CA ILE A 9 -21.90 -8.01 -15.66
C ILE A 9 -22.62 -9.01 -16.58
N GLU A 10 -22.55 -10.31 -16.29
CA GLU A 10 -23.27 -11.36 -17.03
C GLU A 10 -24.80 -11.15 -16.99
N GLY A 11 -25.32 -10.75 -15.83
CA GLY A 11 -26.74 -10.41 -15.67
C GLY A 11 -27.18 -9.23 -16.54
N SER A 12 -26.32 -8.22 -16.71
CA SER A 12 -26.60 -7.06 -17.58
C SER A 12 -26.61 -7.43 -19.07
N GLN A 13 -25.71 -8.32 -19.50
CA GLN A 13 -25.65 -8.83 -20.87
C GLN A 13 -26.94 -9.59 -21.24
N GLN A 14 -27.39 -10.50 -20.36
CA GLN A 14 -28.63 -11.24 -20.59
C GLN A 14 -29.86 -10.34 -20.67
N LEU A 15 -29.88 -9.23 -19.93
CA LEU A 15 -30.98 -8.26 -20.01
C LEU A 15 -31.02 -7.55 -21.38
N VAL A 16 -29.86 -7.20 -21.93
CA VAL A 16 -29.74 -6.57 -23.25
C VAL A 16 -30.21 -7.54 -24.34
N GLU A 17 -29.73 -8.77 -24.33
CA GLU A 17 -30.10 -9.82 -25.28
C GLU A 17 -31.62 -10.08 -25.27
N ARG A 18 -32.21 -10.22 -24.07
CA ARG A 18 -33.66 -10.39 -23.91
C ARG A 18 -34.46 -9.20 -24.44
N SER A 19 -33.92 -7.98 -24.35
CA SER A 19 -34.61 -6.79 -24.87
C SER A 19 -34.69 -6.78 -26.39
N PHE A 20 -33.62 -7.19 -27.08
CA PHE A 20 -33.59 -7.29 -28.54
C PHE A 20 -34.49 -8.42 -29.03
N ALA A 21 -34.45 -9.58 -28.37
CA ALA A 21 -35.36 -10.70 -28.67
C ALA A 21 -36.84 -10.30 -28.51
N THR A 22 -37.15 -9.51 -27.47
CA THR A 22 -38.51 -8.99 -27.25
C THR A 22 -38.93 -8.05 -28.38
N ARG A 23 -38.03 -7.16 -28.82
CA ARG A 23 -38.30 -6.21 -29.92
C ARG A 23 -38.54 -6.93 -31.24
N GLY A 24 -37.70 -7.89 -31.61
CA GLY A 24 -37.88 -8.70 -32.83
C GLY A 24 -39.21 -9.46 -32.82
N THR A 25 -39.62 -9.97 -31.66
CA THR A 25 -40.93 -10.64 -31.48
C THR A 25 -42.09 -9.68 -31.75
N VAL A 26 -42.04 -8.45 -31.23
CA VAL A 26 -43.07 -7.43 -31.46
C VAL A 26 -43.13 -7.03 -32.93
N SER A 27 -42.00 -6.82 -33.60
CA SER A 27 -41.97 -6.45 -35.01
C SER A 27 -42.53 -7.56 -35.92
N ARG A 28 -42.24 -8.84 -35.61
CA ARG A 28 -42.84 -9.99 -36.31
C ARG A 28 -44.34 -10.10 -36.09
N MET A 29 -44.82 -9.78 -34.89
CA MET A 29 -46.26 -9.71 -34.60
C MET A 29 -46.94 -8.59 -35.40
N ALA A 30 -46.30 -7.43 -35.53
CA ALA A 30 -46.82 -6.33 -36.35
C ALA A 30 -46.92 -6.72 -37.83
N LEU A 31 -45.86 -7.33 -38.39
CA LEU A 31 -45.86 -7.87 -39.75
C LEU A 31 -47.00 -8.88 -39.95
N THR A 32 -47.17 -9.81 -39.00
CA THR A 32 -48.25 -10.81 -39.03
C THR A 32 -49.63 -10.12 -38.99
N GLY A 33 -49.78 -9.05 -38.22
CA GLY A 33 -51.00 -8.24 -38.17
C GLY A 33 -51.37 -7.62 -39.51
N VAL A 34 -50.39 -7.01 -40.19
CA VAL A 34 -50.55 -6.43 -41.54
C VAL A 34 -50.97 -7.49 -42.55
N LYS A 35 -50.30 -8.64 -42.58
CA LYS A 35 -50.68 -9.78 -43.45
C LYS A 35 -52.11 -10.28 -43.17
N SER A 36 -52.52 -10.33 -41.89
CA SER A 36 -53.89 -10.71 -41.53
C SER A 36 -54.92 -9.67 -41.99
N GLN A 37 -54.57 -8.38 -41.93
CA GLN A 37 -55.43 -7.29 -42.36
C GLN A 37 -55.60 -7.28 -43.89
N GLU A 38 -54.53 -7.53 -44.65
CA GLU A 38 -54.60 -7.71 -46.10
C GLU A 38 -55.57 -8.84 -46.46
N SER A 39 -55.38 -10.01 -45.84
CA SER A 39 -56.23 -11.19 -46.03
C SER A 39 -57.71 -10.89 -45.79
N LEU A 40 -58.03 -10.22 -44.67
CA LEU A 40 -59.40 -9.85 -44.32
C LEU A 40 -60.00 -8.85 -45.32
N GLN A 41 -59.23 -7.84 -45.75
CA GLN A 41 -59.71 -6.85 -46.71
C GLN A 41 -59.91 -7.46 -48.11
N ARG A 42 -59.06 -8.41 -48.52
CA ARG A 42 -59.22 -9.16 -49.77
C ARG A 42 -60.54 -9.96 -49.75
N GLN A 43 -60.83 -10.62 -48.63
CA GLN A 43 -62.09 -11.35 -48.44
C GLN A 43 -63.31 -10.44 -48.45
N GLN A 44 -63.23 -9.25 -47.83
CA GLN A 44 -64.31 -8.25 -47.88
C GLN A 44 -64.54 -7.71 -49.28
N LEU A 45 -63.48 -7.47 -50.06
CA LEU A 45 -63.58 -7.03 -51.46
C LEU A 45 -64.22 -8.09 -52.36
N GLU A 46 -63.89 -9.36 -52.16
CA GLU A 46 -64.54 -10.48 -52.86
C GLU A 46 -66.02 -10.58 -52.52
N LEU A 47 -66.38 -10.43 -51.25
CA LEU A 47 -67.78 -10.42 -50.81
C LEU A 47 -68.54 -9.21 -51.41
N ALA A 48 -67.93 -8.03 -51.40
CA ALA A 48 -68.52 -6.82 -51.97
C ALA A 48 -68.76 -6.95 -53.48
N GLN A 49 -67.80 -7.51 -54.22
CA GLN A 49 -67.97 -7.80 -55.65
C GLN A 49 -69.10 -8.83 -55.89
N ALA A 50 -69.16 -9.90 -55.09
CA ALA A 50 -70.22 -10.90 -55.19
C ALA A 50 -71.62 -10.31 -54.90
N MET A 51 -71.74 -9.41 -53.92
CA MET A 51 -72.98 -8.71 -53.62
C MET A 51 -73.38 -7.73 -54.73
N ALA A 52 -72.42 -7.02 -55.32
CA ALA A 52 -72.67 -6.15 -56.47
C ALA A 52 -73.23 -6.95 -57.65
N HIS A 53 -72.63 -8.11 -57.96
CA HIS A 53 -73.14 -9.03 -58.96
C HIS A 53 -74.57 -9.53 -58.66
N GLY A 54 -74.86 -9.89 -57.41
CA GLY A 54 -76.21 -10.30 -57.01
C GLY A 54 -77.25 -9.20 -57.20
N THR A 55 -76.90 -7.95 -56.91
CA THR A 55 -77.81 -6.80 -57.04
C THR A 55 -78.08 -6.48 -58.52
N VAL A 56 -77.04 -6.49 -59.36
CA VAL A 56 -77.23 -6.32 -60.81
C VAL A 56 -78.07 -7.46 -61.37
N GLY A 57 -77.77 -8.71 -60.99
CA GLY A 57 -78.51 -9.89 -61.42
C GLY A 57 -80.00 -9.88 -61.04
N THR A 58 -80.34 -9.36 -59.86
CA THR A 58 -81.75 -9.21 -59.43
C THR A 58 -82.48 -8.12 -60.22
N MET A 59 -81.82 -7.00 -60.54
CA MET A 59 -82.37 -5.98 -61.43
C MET A 59 -82.59 -6.52 -62.85
N THR A 60 -81.69 -7.38 -63.35
CA THR A 60 -81.84 -8.09 -64.63
C THR A 60 -83.10 -8.93 -64.69
N ALA A 61 -83.34 -9.72 -63.65
CA ALA A 61 -84.47 -10.64 -63.61
C ALA A 61 -85.83 -9.91 -63.69
N MET A 62 -85.86 -8.61 -63.35
CA MET A 62 -87.05 -7.77 -63.38
C MET A 62 -87.25 -6.99 -64.69
N VAL A 63 -86.24 -6.91 -65.57
CA VAL A 63 -86.29 -6.15 -66.84
C VAL A 63 -86.22 -7.09 -68.05
N PRO A 64 -87.34 -7.41 -68.72
CA PRO A 64 -87.35 -8.32 -69.87
C PRO A 64 -86.67 -7.68 -71.10
N GLY A 65 -85.58 -8.28 -71.59
CA GLY A 65 -84.92 -7.90 -72.85
C GLY A 65 -83.76 -6.88 -72.75
N GLY A 66 -83.30 -6.52 -71.54
CA GLY A 66 -82.17 -5.60 -71.36
C GLY A 66 -80.80 -6.30 -71.46
N ASN A 67 -79.89 -5.76 -72.29
CA ASN A 67 -78.51 -6.25 -72.41
C ASN A 67 -77.65 -5.70 -71.25
N GLN A 68 -76.99 -6.58 -70.50
CA GLN A 68 -76.42 -6.28 -69.18
C GLN A 68 -74.90 -6.31 -69.11
N ASP A 69 -74.27 -6.86 -70.14
CA ASP A 69 -72.83 -7.04 -70.24
C ASP A 69 -72.05 -5.75 -69.92
N PRO A 70 -72.44 -4.55 -70.41
CA PRO A 70 -71.66 -3.33 -70.14
C PRO A 70 -71.63 -2.91 -68.67
N ILE A 71 -72.68 -3.24 -67.89
CA ILE A 71 -72.79 -2.85 -66.48
C ILE A 71 -72.00 -3.83 -65.60
N GLN A 72 -72.09 -5.12 -65.87
CA GLN A 72 -71.32 -6.14 -65.15
C GLN A 72 -69.82 -5.98 -65.42
N GLU A 73 -69.46 -5.75 -66.69
CA GLU A 73 -68.06 -5.56 -67.12
C GLU A 73 -67.44 -4.31 -66.47
N GLY A 74 -68.18 -3.21 -66.34
CA GLY A 74 -67.71 -2.01 -65.64
C GLY A 74 -67.53 -2.19 -64.12
N ILE A 75 -68.37 -3.02 -63.48
CA ILE A 75 -68.24 -3.38 -62.05
C ILE A 75 -67.02 -4.27 -61.86
N ASP A 76 -66.84 -5.28 -62.71
CA ASP A 76 -65.68 -6.17 -62.67
C ASP A 76 -64.38 -5.42 -62.92
N GLU A 77 -64.36 -4.48 -63.86
CA GLU A 77 -63.18 -3.65 -64.12
C GLU A 77 -62.86 -2.74 -62.91
N SER A 78 -63.88 -2.13 -62.30
CA SER A 78 -63.70 -1.28 -61.11
C SER A 78 -63.18 -2.06 -59.89
N PHE A 79 -63.75 -3.24 -59.62
CA PHE A 79 -63.27 -4.12 -58.54
C PHE A 79 -61.92 -4.72 -58.87
N GLY A 80 -61.65 -5.05 -60.14
CA GLY A 80 -60.36 -5.53 -60.62
C GLY A 80 -59.27 -4.50 -60.38
N GLN A 81 -59.52 -3.23 -60.73
CA GLN A 81 -58.58 -2.14 -60.52
C GLN A 81 -58.35 -1.88 -59.02
N LEU A 82 -59.42 -1.87 -58.21
CA LEU A 82 -59.33 -1.72 -56.76
C LEU A 82 -58.52 -2.84 -56.09
N LYS A 83 -58.76 -4.10 -56.47
CA LYS A 83 -58.00 -5.25 -55.96
C LYS A 83 -56.52 -5.19 -56.36
N THR A 84 -56.24 -4.77 -57.59
CA THR A 84 -54.85 -4.62 -58.08
C THR A 84 -54.12 -3.54 -57.30
N THR A 85 -54.68 -2.34 -57.19
CA THR A 85 -54.07 -1.24 -56.42
C THR A 85 -53.90 -1.59 -54.95
N HIS A 86 -54.88 -2.29 -54.35
CA HIS A 86 -54.81 -2.76 -52.97
C HIS A 86 -53.69 -3.80 -52.78
N ALA A 87 -53.63 -4.82 -53.65
CA ALA A 87 -52.60 -5.85 -53.59
C ALA A 87 -51.18 -5.27 -53.76
N GLU A 88 -50.99 -4.35 -54.72
CA GLU A 88 -49.71 -3.67 -54.94
C GLU A 88 -49.28 -2.86 -53.70
N PHE A 89 -50.23 -2.17 -53.05
CA PHE A 89 -49.94 -1.41 -51.83
C PHE A 89 -49.46 -2.31 -50.69
N TYR A 90 -50.19 -3.40 -50.39
CA TYR A 90 -49.81 -4.30 -49.31
C TYR A 90 -48.54 -5.07 -49.61
N ASP A 91 -48.30 -5.46 -50.86
CA ASP A 91 -47.08 -6.16 -51.26
C ASP A 91 -45.84 -5.26 -51.10
N VAL A 92 -45.94 -3.95 -51.41
CA VAL A 92 -44.87 -2.99 -51.12
C VAL A 92 -44.68 -2.81 -49.61
N LEU A 93 -45.77 -2.63 -48.86
CA LEU A 93 -45.73 -2.42 -47.42
C LEU A 93 -45.16 -3.64 -46.67
N GLU A 94 -45.56 -4.85 -47.05
CA GLU A 94 -45.05 -6.11 -46.51
C GLU A 94 -43.56 -6.24 -46.78
N ARG A 95 -43.13 -6.03 -48.03
CA ARG A 95 -41.70 -6.12 -48.39
C ARG A 95 -40.84 -5.10 -47.64
N GLU A 96 -41.35 -3.89 -47.41
CA GLU A 96 -40.65 -2.86 -46.64
C GLU A 96 -40.56 -3.23 -45.15
N LEU A 97 -41.67 -3.69 -44.55
CA LEU A 97 -41.69 -4.14 -43.16
C LEU A 97 -40.84 -5.40 -42.93
N GLU A 98 -40.83 -6.34 -43.87
CA GLU A 98 -39.96 -7.53 -43.82
C GLU A 98 -38.49 -7.14 -43.83
N ARG A 99 -38.12 -6.23 -44.74
CA ARG A 99 -36.76 -5.70 -44.83
C ARG A 99 -36.33 -4.98 -43.56
N ASP A 100 -37.22 -4.19 -42.98
CA ASP A 100 -36.96 -3.48 -41.72
C ASP A 100 -36.79 -4.45 -40.55
N VAL A 101 -37.67 -5.45 -40.43
CA VAL A 101 -37.57 -6.50 -39.40
C VAL A 101 -36.25 -7.25 -39.52
N GLU A 102 -35.88 -7.68 -40.73
CA GLU A 102 -34.66 -8.43 -40.99
C GLU A 102 -33.41 -7.57 -40.73
N SER A 103 -33.42 -6.32 -41.16
CA SER A 103 -32.33 -5.37 -40.87
C SER A 103 -32.15 -5.11 -39.38
N VAL A 104 -33.25 -4.98 -38.62
CA VAL A 104 -33.19 -4.80 -37.17
C VAL A 104 -32.69 -6.07 -36.48
N ASP A 105 -33.14 -7.25 -36.90
CA ASP A 105 -32.69 -8.53 -36.34
C ASP A 105 -31.18 -8.74 -36.62
N GLU A 106 -30.70 -8.44 -37.83
CA GLU A 106 -29.28 -8.54 -38.21
C GLU A 106 -28.39 -7.56 -37.42
N LEU A 107 -28.75 -6.28 -37.37
CA LEU A 107 -28.02 -5.27 -36.61
C LEU A 107 -28.01 -5.57 -35.10
N SER A 108 -29.13 -6.09 -34.57
CA SER A 108 -29.22 -6.44 -33.15
C SER A 108 -28.32 -7.63 -32.82
N ALA A 109 -28.21 -8.61 -33.72
CA ALA A 109 -27.31 -9.74 -33.57
C ALA A 109 -25.84 -9.29 -33.62
N GLU A 110 -25.46 -8.47 -34.59
CA GLU A 110 -24.11 -7.91 -34.70
C GLU A 110 -23.74 -7.07 -33.46
N PHE A 111 -24.66 -6.23 -33.00
CA PHE A 111 -24.44 -5.42 -31.78
C PHE A 111 -24.28 -6.30 -30.53
N THR A 112 -25.09 -7.34 -30.40
CA THR A 112 -25.02 -8.26 -29.25
C THR A 112 -23.70 -9.03 -29.25
N ASP A 113 -23.28 -9.57 -30.40
CA ASP A 113 -22.01 -10.28 -30.55
C ASP A 113 -20.78 -9.37 -30.27
N ALA A 114 -20.82 -8.14 -30.78
CA ALA A 114 -19.76 -7.15 -30.51
C ALA A 114 -19.68 -6.78 -29.02
N MET A 115 -20.82 -6.62 -28.36
CA MET A 115 -20.91 -6.33 -26.93
C MET A 115 -20.47 -7.51 -26.06
N GLU A 116 -20.86 -8.72 -26.41
CA GLU A 116 -20.40 -9.96 -25.77
C GLU A 116 -18.89 -10.09 -25.86
N THR A 117 -18.34 -9.95 -27.07
CA THR A 117 -16.89 -10.00 -27.29
C THR A 117 -16.14 -8.92 -26.50
N SER A 118 -16.68 -7.70 -26.44
CA SER A 118 -16.09 -6.60 -25.65
C SER A 118 -16.11 -6.91 -24.15
N THR A 119 -17.23 -7.45 -23.67
CA THR A 119 -17.43 -7.83 -22.26
C THR A 119 -16.50 -8.97 -21.86
N ASP A 120 -16.37 -10.00 -22.70
CA ASP A 120 -15.47 -11.12 -22.47
C ASP A 120 -14.01 -10.68 -22.37
N ARG A 121 -13.56 -9.80 -23.29
CA ARG A 121 -12.20 -9.22 -23.24
C ARG A 121 -11.96 -8.44 -21.95
N LEU A 122 -12.94 -7.65 -21.51
CA LEU A 122 -12.84 -6.90 -20.26
C LEU A 122 -12.81 -7.83 -19.03
N LEU A 123 -13.64 -8.87 -19.02
CA LEU A 123 -13.65 -9.87 -17.96
C LEU A 123 -12.32 -10.66 -17.91
N GLU A 124 -11.74 -10.97 -19.06
CA GLU A 124 -10.43 -11.62 -19.16
C GLU A 124 -9.31 -10.72 -18.62
N SER A 125 -9.24 -9.47 -19.06
CA SER A 125 -8.28 -8.49 -18.53
C SER A 125 -8.45 -8.28 -17.02
N SER A 126 -9.69 -8.22 -16.52
CA SER A 126 -9.96 -8.11 -15.10
C SER A 126 -9.52 -9.35 -14.32
N ARG A 127 -9.67 -10.56 -14.88
CA ARG A 127 -9.19 -11.81 -14.26
C ARG A 127 -7.67 -11.83 -14.17
N GLU A 128 -6.99 -11.37 -15.22
CA GLU A 128 -5.53 -11.28 -15.23
C GLU A 128 -5.03 -10.31 -14.14
N LEU A 129 -5.64 -9.12 -14.06
CA LEU A 129 -5.34 -8.13 -13.02
C LEU A 129 -5.66 -8.63 -11.60
N GLU A 130 -6.77 -9.36 -11.44
CA GLU A 130 -7.11 -10.02 -10.17
C GLU A 130 -6.02 -11.02 -9.77
N GLY A 131 -5.60 -11.87 -10.70
CA GLY A 131 -4.52 -12.85 -10.48
C GLY A 131 -3.22 -12.17 -10.05
N GLN A 132 -2.78 -11.16 -10.80
CA GLN A 132 -1.58 -10.37 -10.47
C GLN A 132 -1.70 -9.69 -9.10
N THR A 133 -2.87 -9.16 -8.75
CA THR A 133 -3.08 -8.50 -7.46
C THR A 133 -3.01 -9.50 -6.30
N VAL A 134 -3.65 -10.67 -6.44
CA VAL A 134 -3.62 -11.72 -5.42
C VAL A 134 -2.21 -12.25 -5.24
N GLU A 135 -1.48 -12.46 -6.33
CA GLU A 135 -0.08 -12.90 -6.30
C GLU A 135 0.82 -11.86 -5.62
N ASN A 136 0.74 -10.59 -6.03
CA ASN A 136 1.52 -9.51 -5.42
C ASN A 136 1.22 -9.35 -3.92
N VAL A 137 -0.04 -9.43 -3.51
CA VAL A 137 -0.42 -9.38 -2.10
C VAL A 137 0.10 -10.61 -1.34
N GLY A 138 0.06 -11.79 -1.95
CA GLY A 138 0.63 -13.02 -1.38
C GLY A 138 2.15 -12.93 -1.20
N GLU A 139 2.85 -12.35 -2.17
CA GLU A 139 4.29 -12.14 -2.11
C GLU A 139 4.65 -11.12 -1.02
N LEU A 140 3.96 -9.96 -0.98
CA LEU A 140 4.13 -8.96 0.07
C LEU A 140 3.85 -9.55 1.46
N ALA A 141 2.80 -10.35 1.61
CA ALA A 141 2.48 -11.01 2.88
C ALA A 141 3.58 -12.00 3.30
N SER A 142 4.18 -12.70 2.33
CA SER A 142 5.30 -13.61 2.58
C SER A 142 6.55 -12.84 2.99
N GLN A 143 6.90 -11.77 2.28
CA GLN A 143 8.02 -10.88 2.63
C GLN A 143 7.87 -10.28 4.04
N LEU A 144 6.66 -9.82 4.39
CA LEU A 144 6.35 -9.34 5.75
C LEU A 144 6.51 -10.43 6.80
N ARG A 145 6.07 -11.66 6.51
CA ARG A 145 6.20 -12.80 7.41
C ARG A 145 7.68 -13.14 7.66
N ASP A 146 8.49 -13.19 6.60
CA ASP A 146 9.94 -13.41 6.69
C ASP A 146 10.64 -12.28 7.46
N GLN A 147 10.24 -11.02 7.25
CA GLN A 147 10.80 -9.89 7.98
C GLN A 147 10.48 -9.96 9.48
N LEU A 148 9.26 -10.36 9.84
CA LEU A 148 8.87 -10.56 11.22
C LEU A 148 9.65 -11.72 11.86
N GLU A 149 9.94 -12.78 11.11
CA GLU A 149 10.75 -13.91 11.58
C GLU A 149 12.19 -13.49 11.83
N ARG A 150 12.83 -12.79 10.89
CA ARG A 150 14.18 -12.23 11.10
C ARG A 150 14.25 -11.27 12.29
N THR A 151 13.20 -10.48 12.51
CA THR A 151 13.14 -9.56 13.66
C THR A 151 13.07 -10.31 14.98
N ARG A 152 12.36 -11.45 15.02
CA ARG A 152 12.33 -12.33 16.20
C ARG A 152 13.69 -12.97 16.44
N GLU A 153 14.32 -13.53 15.39
CA GLU A 153 15.67 -14.10 15.50
C GLU A 153 16.69 -13.10 16.03
N LEU A 154 16.64 -11.84 15.56
CA LEU A 154 17.50 -10.76 16.08
C LEU A 154 17.22 -10.45 17.55
N GLN A 155 15.96 -10.53 17.99
CA GLN A 155 15.58 -10.30 19.38
C GLN A 155 16.11 -11.42 20.29
N ASP A 156 15.97 -12.68 19.86
CA ASP A 156 16.47 -13.85 20.58
C ASP A 156 18.02 -13.83 20.68
N GLU A 157 18.69 -13.43 19.60
CA GLU A 157 20.15 -13.26 19.57
C GLU A 157 20.61 -12.15 20.54
N LEU A 158 19.91 -11.01 20.55
CA LEU A 158 20.20 -9.93 21.50
C LEU A 158 20.00 -10.36 22.95
N GLU A 159 18.94 -11.12 23.24
CA GLU A 159 18.68 -11.67 24.57
C GLU A 159 19.83 -12.59 25.01
N THR A 160 20.26 -13.50 24.13
CA THR A 160 21.39 -14.40 24.38
C THR A 160 22.70 -13.63 24.61
N GLN A 161 22.96 -12.57 23.84
CA GLN A 161 24.13 -11.71 24.02
C GLN A 161 24.10 -10.94 25.34
N LEU A 162 22.92 -10.46 25.75
CA LEU A 162 22.76 -9.78 27.03
C LEU A 162 23.01 -10.73 28.21
N GLU A 163 22.47 -11.95 28.16
CA GLU A 163 22.75 -12.97 29.19
C GLU A 163 24.25 -13.25 29.32
N HIS A 164 24.94 -13.53 28.21
CA HIS A 164 26.38 -13.79 28.22
C HIS A 164 27.17 -12.59 28.77
N ARG A 165 26.80 -11.38 28.36
CA ARG A 165 27.49 -10.16 28.82
C ARG A 165 27.27 -9.93 30.31
N THR A 166 26.07 -10.21 30.82
CA THR A 166 25.78 -10.14 32.25
C THR A 166 26.62 -11.17 33.02
N GLU A 167 26.72 -12.41 32.52
CA GLU A 167 27.56 -13.44 33.12
C GLU A 167 29.05 -13.05 33.11
N ASP A 168 29.55 -12.46 32.02
CA ASP A 168 30.92 -11.97 31.92
C ASP A 168 31.22 -10.85 32.91
N VAL A 169 30.27 -9.91 33.12
CA VAL A 169 30.39 -8.86 34.13
C VAL A 169 30.40 -9.46 35.53
N GLU A 170 29.55 -10.45 35.80
CA GLU A 170 29.52 -11.13 37.10
C GLU A 170 30.88 -11.79 37.41
N LYS A 171 31.46 -12.53 36.46
CA LYS A 171 32.80 -13.13 36.60
C LYS A 171 33.90 -12.11 36.81
N LEU A 172 33.83 -10.96 36.14
CA LEU A 172 34.79 -9.86 36.33
C LEU A 172 34.68 -9.25 37.73
N LEU A 173 33.46 -9.09 38.25
CA LEU A 173 33.23 -8.59 39.60
C LEU A 173 33.74 -9.58 40.66
N GLU A 174 33.51 -10.88 40.47
CA GLU A 174 34.05 -11.94 41.34
C GLU A 174 35.59 -11.91 41.33
N THR A 175 36.20 -11.84 40.15
CA THR A 175 37.67 -11.74 40.01
C THR A 175 38.23 -10.48 40.67
N GLN A 176 37.53 -9.34 40.56
CA GLN A 176 37.94 -8.10 41.22
C GLN A 176 37.82 -8.20 42.75
N ALA A 177 36.76 -8.83 43.25
CA ALA A 177 36.59 -9.06 44.68
C ALA A 177 37.75 -9.92 45.23
N ASP A 178 38.08 -11.01 44.55
CA ASP A 178 39.23 -11.86 44.91
C ASP A 178 40.56 -11.09 44.89
N GLN A 179 40.76 -10.21 43.91
CA GLN A 179 41.95 -9.34 43.87
C GLN A 179 42.01 -8.37 45.06
N ILE A 180 40.88 -7.77 45.43
CA ILE A 180 40.80 -6.87 46.57
C ILE A 180 41.13 -7.62 47.87
N ASP A 181 40.58 -8.82 48.04
CA ASP A 181 40.85 -9.65 49.21
C ASP A 181 42.34 -10.03 49.29
N ALA A 182 42.96 -10.42 48.17
CA ALA A 182 44.39 -10.72 48.11
C ALA A 182 45.28 -9.50 48.43
N ILE A 183 44.89 -8.30 47.99
CA ILE A 183 45.61 -7.06 48.34
C ILE A 183 45.48 -6.76 49.83
N GLN A 184 44.29 -6.95 50.42
CA GLN A 184 44.08 -6.76 51.85
C GLN A 184 44.95 -7.71 52.66
N GLU A 185 45.03 -8.99 52.29
CA GLU A 185 45.89 -9.96 52.95
C GLU A 185 47.38 -9.58 52.85
N GLN A 186 47.85 -9.14 51.67
CA GLN A 186 49.22 -8.63 51.51
C GLN A 186 49.52 -7.39 52.35
N LEU A 187 48.54 -6.49 52.50
CA LEU A 187 48.68 -5.29 53.33
C LEU A 187 48.74 -5.65 54.81
N GLU A 188 47.91 -6.58 55.27
CA GLU A 188 47.97 -7.10 56.65
C GLU A 188 49.30 -7.78 56.93
N GLU A 189 49.79 -8.64 56.03
CA GLU A 189 51.09 -9.31 56.18
C GLU A 189 52.24 -8.29 56.26
N ARG A 190 52.23 -7.27 55.39
CA ARG A 190 53.22 -6.18 55.45
C ARG A 190 53.12 -5.35 56.73
N ALA A 191 51.90 -5.09 57.21
CA ALA A 191 51.68 -4.36 58.45
C ALA A 191 52.18 -5.16 59.67
N GLU A 192 51.98 -6.47 59.67
CA GLU A 192 52.51 -7.38 60.70
C GLU A 192 54.04 -7.43 60.63
N GLN A 193 54.63 -7.57 59.43
CA GLN A 193 56.08 -7.51 59.22
C GLN A 193 56.68 -6.16 59.66
N ALA A 194 56.00 -5.04 59.41
CA ALA A 194 56.43 -3.71 59.85
C ALA A 194 56.34 -3.55 61.38
N ARG A 195 55.32 -4.13 62.00
CA ARG A 195 55.18 -4.20 63.48
C ARG A 195 56.30 -5.03 64.10
N ASP A 196 56.60 -6.19 63.54
CA ASP A 196 57.60 -7.13 64.09
C ASP A 196 59.04 -6.63 63.85
N ALA A 197 59.27 -5.86 62.77
CA ALA A 197 60.54 -5.19 62.49
C ALA A 197 60.77 -3.91 63.32
N GLY A 198 59.83 -3.49 64.18
CA GLY A 198 59.95 -2.28 65.00
C GLY A 198 60.07 -0.98 64.18
N ALA A 199 59.57 -0.97 62.94
CA ALA A 199 59.70 0.16 62.03
C ALA A 199 58.63 1.23 62.33
N THR A 200 58.80 1.96 63.44
CA THR A 200 58.16 3.28 63.61
C THR A 200 59.09 4.34 63.04
N SER A 201 59.22 4.40 61.71
CA SER A 201 59.51 5.62 60.98
C SER A 201 59.40 5.33 59.49
N ILE A 202 58.47 5.99 58.81
CA ILE A 202 58.64 6.24 57.38
C ILE A 202 59.93 7.08 57.28
N PRO A 203 60.96 6.66 56.55
CA PRO A 203 62.06 7.55 56.25
C PRO A 203 61.50 8.56 55.24
N ILE A 204 61.09 9.72 55.73
CA ILE A 204 61.16 10.91 54.89
C ILE A 204 62.65 11.19 54.79
N ASP A 205 63.21 11.14 53.57
CA ASP A 205 64.59 11.52 53.30
C ASP A 205 64.84 12.91 53.90
N SER A 206 65.41 12.97 55.11
CA SER A 206 65.78 14.21 55.78
C SER A 206 66.82 15.01 54.98
N ASP A 207 67.45 14.38 53.99
CA ASP A 207 68.36 15.03 53.05
C ASP A 207 67.65 15.92 52.00
N ARG A 208 66.32 15.81 51.83
CA ARG A 208 65.52 16.71 50.96
C ARG A 208 64.57 17.63 51.73
N ALA A 209 64.63 17.62 53.05
CA ALA A 209 63.85 18.51 53.89
C ALA A 209 64.49 19.90 53.94
N LEU A 210 63.66 20.94 53.90
CA LEU A 210 64.08 22.35 53.92
C LEU A 210 64.92 22.74 55.15
N GLU A 211 64.83 21.95 56.22
CA GLU A 211 65.53 22.14 57.49
C GLU A 211 67.06 21.90 57.41
N GLY A 212 67.55 21.37 56.30
CA GLY A 212 68.99 21.19 56.04
C GLY A 212 69.72 22.46 55.56
N ILE A 213 68.99 23.52 55.19
CA ILE A 213 69.52 24.79 54.68
C ILE A 213 69.84 25.73 55.86
N ASP A 214 71.04 26.29 55.88
CA ASP A 214 71.49 27.14 56.98
C ASP A 214 70.64 28.43 57.03
N GLY A 215 69.98 28.65 58.16
CA GLY A 215 69.04 29.75 58.35
C GLY A 215 67.56 29.45 58.08
N ILE A 216 67.20 28.25 57.59
CA ILE A 216 65.80 27.79 57.56
C ILE A 216 65.49 27.02 58.86
N GLY A 217 64.83 27.70 59.80
CA GLY A 217 64.32 27.06 61.02
C GLY A 217 62.96 26.38 60.80
N THR A 218 62.50 25.60 61.78
CA THR A 218 61.20 24.90 61.75
C THR A 218 60.02 25.83 61.45
N THR A 219 60.00 27.04 62.02
CA THR A 219 58.96 28.04 61.74
C THR A 219 58.98 28.52 60.29
N THR A 220 60.15 28.63 59.67
CA THR A 220 60.27 29.00 58.25
C THR A 220 59.84 27.85 57.35
N SER A 221 60.23 26.62 57.71
CA SER A 221 59.84 25.38 57.02
C SER A 221 58.32 25.17 57.01
N GLU A 222 57.63 25.41 58.13
CA GLU A 222 56.16 25.32 58.22
C GLU A 222 55.47 26.31 57.28
N ARG A 223 55.98 27.54 57.19
CA ARG A 223 55.42 28.59 56.32
C ARG A 223 55.64 28.30 54.84
N LEU A 224 56.83 27.81 54.48
CA LEU A 224 57.12 27.36 53.12
C LEU A 224 56.22 26.17 52.75
N SER A 225 55.98 25.26 53.68
CA SER A 225 55.08 24.13 53.49
C SER A 225 53.62 24.57 53.26
N GLU A 226 53.14 25.61 53.97
CA GLU A 226 51.81 26.18 53.75
C GLU A 226 51.68 26.83 52.35
N ALA A 227 52.79 27.32 51.80
CA ALA A 227 52.87 27.79 50.41
C ALA A 227 53.09 26.66 49.37
N GLY A 228 53.13 25.40 49.81
CA GLY A 228 53.33 24.23 48.94
C GLY A 228 54.79 23.93 48.61
N ILE A 229 55.75 24.65 49.19
CA ILE A 229 57.19 24.43 49.03
C ILE A 229 57.61 23.51 50.17
N THR A 230 57.63 22.20 49.92
CA THR A 230 57.83 21.20 50.99
C THR A 230 59.17 20.48 50.89
N SER A 231 59.90 20.70 49.79
CA SER A 231 61.17 20.06 49.50
C SER A 231 62.21 21.03 48.96
N VAL A 232 63.48 20.64 49.04
CA VAL A 232 64.61 21.37 48.43
C VAL A 232 64.42 21.52 46.90
N ASP A 233 63.85 20.50 46.24
CA ASP A 233 63.53 20.55 44.81
C ASP A 233 62.50 21.67 44.53
N ASP A 234 61.40 21.73 45.30
CA ASP A 234 60.39 22.80 45.18
C ASP A 234 60.99 24.20 45.41
N LEU A 235 61.97 24.31 46.32
CA LEU A 235 62.61 25.58 46.67
C LEU A 235 63.45 26.12 45.50
N THR A 236 64.20 25.26 44.81
CA THR A 236 65.04 25.64 43.65
C THR A 236 64.23 25.97 42.41
N GLU A 237 63.06 25.34 42.24
CA GLU A 237 62.15 25.63 41.13
C GLU A 237 61.30 26.91 41.36
N THR A 238 61.29 27.44 42.59
CA THR A 238 60.47 28.61 42.95
C THR A 238 61.28 29.91 42.90
N ASP A 239 60.67 30.95 42.32
CA ASP A 239 61.29 32.27 42.25
C ASP A 239 61.62 32.85 43.65
N PRO A 240 62.78 33.50 43.83
CA PRO A 240 63.24 34.01 45.14
C PRO A 240 62.30 35.05 45.76
N GLU A 241 61.49 35.72 44.95
CA GLU A 241 60.49 36.69 45.43
C GLU A 241 59.31 35.98 46.09
N THR A 242 58.88 34.86 45.51
CA THR A 242 57.81 33.99 46.05
C THR A 242 58.26 33.27 47.31
N VAL A 243 59.51 32.78 47.34
CA VAL A 243 60.11 32.19 48.55
C VAL A 243 60.22 33.22 49.68
N ALA A 244 60.65 34.45 49.36
CA ALA A 244 60.78 35.52 50.33
C ALA A 244 59.43 35.94 50.93
N GLU A 245 58.37 36.00 50.11
CA GLU A 245 57.02 36.30 50.56
C GLU A 245 56.47 35.17 51.46
N ALA A 246 56.60 33.91 51.05
CA ALA A 246 56.15 32.76 51.84
C ALA A 246 56.85 32.68 53.20
N ALA A 247 58.17 32.92 53.23
CA ALA A 247 58.99 32.88 54.44
C ALA A 247 59.00 34.20 55.26
N GLU A 248 58.38 35.29 54.76
CA GLU A 248 58.51 36.66 55.32
C GLU A 248 59.96 37.09 55.58
N VAL A 249 60.85 36.81 54.62
CA VAL A 249 62.25 37.24 54.66
C VAL A 249 62.56 38.19 53.52
N SER A 250 63.77 38.76 53.52
CA SER A 250 64.22 39.58 52.39
C SER A 250 64.49 38.69 51.16
N THR A 251 64.21 39.20 49.95
CA THR A 251 64.54 38.51 48.69
C THR A 251 66.01 38.14 48.57
N SER A 252 66.91 38.92 49.19
CA SER A 252 68.33 38.59 49.26
C SER A 252 68.61 37.32 50.06
N GLN A 253 67.89 37.12 51.17
CA GLN A 253 68.03 35.94 52.03
C GLN A 253 67.40 34.70 51.40
N ALA A 254 66.26 34.85 50.70
CA ALA A 254 65.67 33.76 49.93
C ALA A 254 66.57 33.29 48.77
N ARG A 255 67.27 34.21 48.10
CA ARG A 255 68.28 33.85 47.08
C ARG A 255 69.43 33.05 47.68
N GLU A 256 69.91 33.43 48.86
CA GLU A 256 70.99 32.72 49.53
C GLU A 256 70.60 31.27 49.88
N TRP A 257 69.33 31.04 50.27
CA TRP A 257 68.81 29.70 50.48
C TRP A 257 68.68 28.87 49.20
N ILE A 258 68.25 29.48 48.09
CA ILE A 258 68.17 28.80 46.79
C ILE A 258 69.57 28.46 46.28
N ASP A 259 70.52 29.40 46.37
CA ASP A 259 71.92 29.16 45.97
C ASP A 259 72.57 28.05 46.83
N GLN A 260 72.22 27.97 48.13
CA GLN A 260 72.68 26.90 49.01
C GLN A 260 72.02 25.54 48.70
N ALA A 261 70.77 25.55 48.24
CA ALA A 261 70.05 24.36 47.81
C ALA A 261 70.59 23.77 46.49
N GLU A 262 71.15 24.60 45.61
CA GLU A 262 71.76 24.17 44.35
C GLU A 262 73.21 23.64 44.49
N ALA A 263 73.87 23.88 45.64
CA ALA A 263 75.29 23.59 45.87
C ALA A 263 75.58 22.15 46.32
#